data_AF-A0A1W1BFR8-F1
#
_entry.id   AF-A0A1W1BFR8-F1
#
_cell.length_a   1.000
_cell.length_b   1.000
_cell.length_c   1.000
_cell.angle_alpha   90.00
_cell.angle_beta   90.00
_cell.angle_gamma   90.00
#
_symmetry.space_group_name_H-M   'P 1'
#
loop_
_entity.id
_entity.type
_entity.pdbx_description
1 polymer ?
#
loop_
_entity_poly.entity_id
_entity_poly.type
_entity_poly.pdbx_seq_one_letter_code
_entity_poly.pdbx_strand_id
1 'polypeptide(L)'
;MRTLLFFITFILLFYTTAEAKTFTYWQIHHMPKSVEKDYYIWRLLLQKSTTKIEAQNIITEASHLNKKLRTAYHQKTGLTAKLPKTITSGPVDNSWRSRSKANKYFKHGIALLQQGKAKQASGYFDVARRTYKKRYDIDKSLFWLYLSTKNRIYLKALHKSYHVNIYTLIAADSMNARYPKTITESLWKSKTFGFDIQDPIDWAKIKLQMKAGCNLDDLADEHKSQECIGIYTYIKAKASKYTETYFPMPYRNIMKKLPKKRQALIYAIARQESRFVPASVSRSFALGMMQFMPFLIEHIAKQKGEKIDLDEIFNPYKAIEYANYHLNYLTKYLHHPLFIAYAYNAGIGFTRRHIKNPKHFRRGAYEPYMSMETMRNFQAREYGKKVLANYVIYMNKLGVKTRLFPLLKILATPKETDRFRK
;
A
#
# COMPACT_ATOMS: atom_id res chain seq x y z
N MET A 1 36.90 3.27 20.34
CA MET A 1 36.31 2.30 19.37
C MET A 1 35.18 2.99 18.61
N ARG A 2 35.36 3.12 17.28
CA ARG A 2 34.70 4.07 16.38
C ARG A 2 33.18 3.88 16.24
N THR A 3 32.43 4.93 16.55
CA THR A 3 31.03 5.15 16.18
C THR A 3 30.94 5.50 14.69
N LEU A 4 30.37 4.61 13.87
CA LEU A 4 30.08 4.90 12.46
C LEU A 4 28.76 5.71 12.35
N LEU A 5 28.87 7.03 12.25
CA LEU A 5 27.77 7.89 11.80
C LEU A 5 27.62 7.71 10.28
N PHE A 6 26.45 7.23 9.84
CA PHE A 6 26.05 7.27 8.44
C PHE A 6 25.68 8.72 8.06
N PHE A 7 26.65 9.46 7.52
CA PHE A 7 26.37 10.64 6.70
C PHE A 7 25.88 10.16 5.33
N ILE A 8 24.70 10.62 4.92
CA ILE A 8 24.22 10.48 3.54
C ILE A 8 24.89 11.61 2.74
N THR A 9 26.07 11.34 2.19
CA THR A 9 26.66 12.17 1.15
C THR A 9 25.99 11.84 -0.18
N PHE A 10 25.42 12.86 -0.81
CA PHE A 10 24.86 12.77 -2.16
C PHE A 10 26.03 12.79 -3.14
N ILE A 11 26.63 11.63 -3.39
CA ILE A 11 27.66 11.49 -4.44
C ILE A 11 26.93 11.27 -5.76
N LEU A 12 26.93 12.30 -6.62
CA LEU A 12 26.65 12.20 -8.05
C LEU A 12 27.80 11.43 -8.70
N LEU A 13 27.71 10.10 -8.72
CA LEU A 13 28.59 9.26 -9.52
C LEU A 13 27.89 8.96 -10.85
N PHE A 14 28.46 9.51 -11.92
CA PHE A 14 28.16 9.11 -13.29
C PHE A 14 28.63 7.67 -13.51
N TYR A 15 27.69 6.75 -13.74
CA TYR A 15 27.98 5.40 -14.22
C TYR A 15 27.23 5.20 -15.53
N THR A 16 27.91 4.57 -16.49
CA THR A 16 27.37 4.16 -17.79
C THR A 16 26.22 3.18 -17.59
N THR A 17 25.01 3.67 -17.80
CA THR A 17 23.73 2.98 -17.63
C THR A 17 23.60 1.85 -18.68
N ALA A 18 22.77 0.83 -18.45
CA ALA A 18 22.07 0.25 -19.60
C ALA A 18 21.35 1.43 -20.29
N GLU A 19 21.23 1.46 -21.61
CA GLU A 19 20.47 2.54 -22.23
C GLU A 19 19.04 2.51 -21.68
N ALA A 20 18.77 3.43 -20.75
CA ALA A 20 17.44 3.58 -20.19
C ALA A 20 16.53 3.84 -21.38
N LYS A 21 15.38 3.17 -21.41
CA LYS A 21 14.40 3.33 -22.46
C LYS A 21 14.14 4.82 -22.67
N THR A 22 14.37 5.28 -23.89
CA THR A 22 14.18 6.68 -24.28
C THR A 22 12.79 6.88 -24.84
N PHE A 23 12.22 8.06 -24.57
CA PHE A 23 10.91 8.47 -25.05
C PHE A 23 11.03 9.73 -25.88
N THR A 24 10.23 9.83 -26.93
CA THR A 24 10.06 11.08 -27.68
C THR A 24 8.96 11.92 -27.06
N TYR A 25 8.99 13.23 -27.29
CA TYR A 25 7.90 14.13 -26.92
C TYR A 25 6.55 13.61 -27.44
N TRP A 26 6.49 13.25 -28.72
CA TRP A 26 5.26 12.80 -29.36
C TRP A 26 4.70 11.51 -28.77
N GLN A 27 5.54 10.55 -28.40
CA GLN A 27 5.07 9.33 -27.73
C GLN A 27 4.31 9.68 -26.43
N ILE A 28 4.80 10.63 -25.65
CA ILE A 28 4.20 10.99 -24.36
C ILE A 28 3.01 11.93 -24.55
N HIS A 29 3.09 12.86 -25.51
CA HIS A 29 2.00 13.77 -25.85
C HIS A 29 0.69 13.02 -26.13
N HIS A 30 0.75 11.94 -26.91
CA HIS A 30 -0.42 11.12 -27.26
C HIS A 30 -0.94 10.24 -26.11
N MET A 31 -0.22 10.12 -24.99
CA MET A 31 -0.72 9.39 -23.83
C MET A 31 -1.90 10.14 -23.20
N PRO A 32 -2.89 9.43 -22.64
CA PRO A 32 -3.99 10.07 -21.97
C PRO A 32 -3.56 10.65 -20.61
N LYS A 33 -4.13 11.81 -20.25
CA LYS A 33 -3.80 12.52 -19.00
C LYS A 33 -4.05 11.64 -17.77
N SER A 34 -2.97 11.26 -17.10
CA SER A 34 -2.97 10.26 -16.03
C SER A 34 -1.70 10.35 -15.18
N VAL A 35 -1.67 9.64 -14.05
CA VAL A 35 -0.45 9.53 -13.21
C VAL A 35 0.65 8.74 -13.93
N GLU A 36 0.26 7.80 -14.79
CA GLU A 36 1.15 7.02 -15.64
C GLU A 36 1.80 7.91 -16.71
N LYS A 37 1.02 8.80 -17.35
CA LYS A 37 1.58 9.86 -18.20
C LYS A 37 2.54 10.75 -17.41
N ASP A 38 2.19 11.17 -16.20
CA ASP A 38 3.08 12.00 -15.35
C ASP A 38 4.43 11.31 -15.09
N TYR A 39 4.43 9.98 -14.93
CA TYR A 39 5.65 9.19 -14.79
C TYR A 39 6.50 9.24 -16.05
N TYR A 40 5.90 9.10 -17.23
CA TYR A 40 6.63 9.21 -18.49
C TYR A 40 7.09 10.63 -18.80
N ILE A 41 6.33 11.67 -18.41
CA ILE A 41 6.81 13.05 -18.45
C ILE A 41 8.05 13.20 -17.57
N TRP A 42 8.06 12.62 -16.36
CA TRP A 42 9.24 12.62 -15.51
C TRP A 42 10.43 11.91 -16.16
N ARG A 43 10.21 10.74 -16.79
CA ARG A 43 11.25 10.00 -17.53
C ARG A 43 11.84 10.86 -18.67
N LEU A 44 10.99 11.51 -19.47
CA LEU A 44 11.39 12.41 -20.56
C LEU A 44 12.26 13.55 -20.02
N LEU A 45 11.82 14.24 -18.97
CA LEU A 45 12.56 15.37 -18.39
C LEU A 45 13.96 14.99 -17.88
N LEU A 46 14.21 13.73 -17.55
CA LEU A 46 15.54 13.24 -17.14
C LEU A 46 16.49 12.98 -18.33
N GLN A 47 15.98 12.82 -19.55
CA GLN A 47 16.79 12.54 -20.72
C GLN A 47 17.63 13.76 -21.10
N LYS A 48 18.89 13.55 -21.48
CA LYS A 48 19.74 14.63 -22.00
C LYS A 48 19.20 15.23 -23.29
N SER A 49 18.60 14.40 -24.15
CA SER A 49 18.05 14.79 -25.46
C SER A 49 16.82 15.69 -25.39
N THR A 50 16.09 15.71 -24.27
CA THR A 50 14.89 16.55 -24.13
C THR A 50 15.27 18.02 -24.04
N THR A 51 14.72 18.80 -24.97
CA THR A 51 14.91 20.24 -25.08
C THR A 51 14.12 21.02 -24.02
N LYS A 52 14.50 22.28 -23.80
CA LYS A 52 13.78 23.18 -22.89
C LYS A 52 12.34 23.45 -23.38
N ILE A 53 12.13 23.55 -24.69
CA ILE A 53 10.83 23.80 -25.30
C ILE A 53 9.90 22.59 -25.11
N GLU A 54 10.38 21.38 -25.41
CA GLU A 54 9.61 20.15 -25.17
C GLU A 54 9.22 20.04 -23.68
N ALA A 55 10.15 20.31 -22.77
CA ALA A 55 9.91 20.28 -21.33
C ALA A 55 8.84 21.29 -20.89
N GLN A 56 8.89 22.52 -21.40
CA GLN A 56 7.91 23.58 -21.14
C GLN A 56 6.51 23.23 -21.65
N ASN A 57 6.43 22.59 -22.82
CA ASN A 57 5.14 22.21 -23.40
C ASN A 57 4.52 21.03 -22.64
N ILE A 58 5.29 19.94 -22.49
CA ILE A 58 4.76 18.67 -21.98
C ILE A 58 4.33 18.75 -20.51
N ILE A 59 4.94 19.62 -19.69
CA ILE A 59 4.63 19.71 -18.25
C ILE A 59 3.18 20.15 -18.00
N THR A 60 2.60 20.92 -18.94
CA THR A 60 1.22 21.43 -18.84
C THR A 60 0.18 20.32 -18.96
N GLU A 61 0.56 19.20 -19.58
CA GLU A 61 -0.28 18.02 -19.78
C GLU A 61 -0.35 17.12 -18.55
N ALA A 62 0.54 17.33 -17.57
CA ALA A 62 0.57 16.52 -16.35
C ALA A 62 -0.75 16.61 -15.56
N SER A 63 -1.18 15.48 -15.02
CA SER A 63 -2.35 15.36 -14.15
C SER A 63 -2.07 15.85 -12.73
N HIS A 64 -0.82 15.69 -12.26
CA HIS A 64 -0.39 16.10 -10.93
C HIS A 64 1.11 16.42 -10.88
N LEU A 65 1.46 17.53 -10.23
CA LEU A 65 2.86 17.91 -9.99
C LEU A 65 3.37 17.45 -8.64
N ASN A 66 3.96 16.25 -8.60
CA ASN A 66 4.69 15.76 -7.43
C ASN A 66 6.09 16.42 -7.32
N LYS A 67 6.81 16.16 -6.22
CA LYS A 67 8.15 16.71 -5.99
C LYS A 67 9.15 16.33 -7.09
N LYS A 68 9.17 15.06 -7.51
CA LYS A 68 10.12 14.57 -8.54
C LYS A 68 9.95 15.29 -9.87
N LEU A 69 8.70 15.42 -10.31
CA LEU A 69 8.35 16.09 -11.56
C LEU A 69 8.72 17.57 -11.51
N ARG A 70 8.43 18.26 -10.39
CA ARG A 70 8.84 19.66 -10.19
C ARG A 70 10.35 19.83 -10.22
N THR A 71 11.09 18.94 -9.55
CA THR A 71 12.55 18.98 -9.52
C THR A 71 13.16 18.74 -10.90
N ALA A 72 12.73 17.69 -11.60
CA ALA A 72 13.22 17.38 -12.95
C ALA A 72 12.91 18.52 -13.94
N TYR A 73 11.70 19.08 -13.87
CA TYR A 73 11.32 20.24 -14.69
C TYR A 73 12.19 21.46 -14.41
N HIS A 74 12.42 21.78 -13.13
CA HIS A 74 13.25 22.91 -12.75
C HIS A 74 14.70 22.73 -13.21
N GLN A 75 15.28 21.53 -13.02
CA GLN A 75 16.62 21.20 -13.50
C GLN A 75 16.75 21.33 -15.02
N LYS A 76 15.68 20.99 -15.76
CA LYS A 76 15.67 21.04 -17.23
C LYS A 76 15.48 22.45 -17.80
N THR A 77 14.73 23.30 -17.11
CA THR A 77 14.25 24.58 -17.68
C THR A 77 14.67 25.84 -16.92
N GLY A 78 15.10 25.70 -15.66
CA GLY A 78 15.27 26.80 -14.71
C GLY A 78 13.95 27.36 -14.14
N LEU A 79 12.79 26.88 -14.58
CA LEU A 79 11.48 27.44 -14.23
C LEU A 79 10.77 26.64 -13.14
N THR A 80 9.72 27.24 -12.56
CA THR A 80 8.81 26.54 -11.64
C THR A 80 7.61 25.98 -12.39
N ALA A 81 7.38 24.67 -12.29
CA ALA A 81 6.24 24.02 -12.93
C ALA A 81 4.90 24.50 -12.35
N LYS A 82 3.98 24.90 -13.24
CA LYS A 82 2.59 25.26 -12.92
C LYS A 82 1.65 24.51 -13.86
N LEU A 83 0.55 23.97 -13.32
CA LEU A 83 -0.52 23.41 -14.14
C LEU A 83 -1.52 24.51 -14.50
N PRO A 84 -2.18 24.43 -15.67
CA PRO A 84 -3.33 25.25 -15.99
C PRO A 84 -4.40 25.15 -14.89
N LYS A 85 -5.08 26.27 -14.57
CA LYS A 85 -6.22 26.26 -13.66
C LYS A 85 -7.35 25.48 -14.31
N THR A 86 -7.66 24.29 -13.79
CA THR A 86 -8.88 23.56 -14.15
C THR A 86 -10.06 24.12 -13.35
N ILE A 87 -11.09 24.62 -14.06
CA ILE A 87 -12.40 24.90 -13.48
C ILE A 87 -13.06 23.55 -13.22
N THR A 88 -13.16 23.12 -11.97
CA THR A 88 -13.88 21.90 -11.61
C THR A 88 -15.38 22.19 -11.62
N SER A 89 -16.09 21.78 -12.67
CA SER A 89 -17.55 21.68 -12.67
C SER A 89 -17.97 20.34 -12.07
N GLY A 90 -18.58 20.37 -10.88
CA GLY A 90 -19.11 19.18 -10.23
C GLY A 90 -19.37 19.37 -8.74
N PRO A 91 -20.23 18.54 -8.13
CA PRO A 91 -20.53 18.62 -6.70
C PRO A 91 -19.27 18.42 -5.85
N VAL A 92 -19.05 19.31 -4.89
CA VAL A 92 -17.89 19.25 -3.98
C VAL A 92 -18.06 18.06 -3.02
N ASP A 93 -17.25 17.02 -3.17
CA ASP A 93 -17.19 15.92 -2.20
C ASP A 93 -16.60 16.40 -0.85
N ASN A 94 -17.49 16.74 0.08
CA ASN A 94 -17.15 17.14 1.44
C ASN A 94 -16.96 15.95 2.41
N SER A 95 -16.87 14.71 1.92
CA SER A 95 -16.66 13.51 2.76
C SER A 95 -15.41 13.61 3.65
N TRP A 96 -14.39 14.33 3.20
CA TRP A 96 -13.16 14.55 3.96
C TRP A 96 -13.40 15.33 5.26
N ARG A 97 -14.38 16.26 5.30
CA ARG A 97 -14.72 17.05 6.49
C ARG A 97 -15.27 16.16 7.59
N SER A 98 -16.24 15.29 7.24
CA SER A 98 -16.81 14.28 8.14
C SER A 98 -15.73 13.35 8.68
N ARG A 99 -14.84 12.83 7.81
CA ARG A 99 -13.71 12.00 8.25
C ARG A 99 -12.75 12.75 9.18
N SER A 100 -12.46 14.02 8.90
CA SER A 100 -11.60 14.85 9.76
C SER A 100 -12.23 15.04 11.15
N LYS A 101 -13.53 15.34 11.21
CA LYS A 101 -14.29 15.47 12.46
C LYS A 101 -14.27 14.16 13.26
N ALA A 102 -14.58 13.04 12.62
CA ALA A 102 -14.52 11.71 13.25
C ALA A 102 -13.12 11.39 13.80
N ASN A 103 -12.06 11.70 13.06
CA ASN A 103 -10.68 11.52 13.51
C ASN A 103 -10.35 12.36 14.75
N LYS A 104 -10.90 13.57 14.90
CA LYS A 104 -10.71 14.38 16.10
C LYS A 104 -11.32 13.69 17.33
N TYR A 105 -12.57 13.24 17.24
CA TYR A 105 -13.20 12.49 18.33
C TYR A 105 -12.45 11.21 18.67
N PHE A 106 -12.08 10.43 17.65
CA PHE A 106 -11.35 9.19 17.84
C PHE A 106 -10.00 9.42 18.56
N LYS A 107 -9.23 10.43 18.13
CA LYS A 107 -7.96 10.80 18.79
C LYS A 107 -8.17 11.24 20.25
N HIS A 108 -9.24 11.97 20.53
CA HIS A 108 -9.57 12.38 21.89
C HIS A 108 -9.93 11.17 22.76
N GLY A 109 -10.69 10.21 22.22
CA GLY A 109 -10.97 8.94 22.89
C GLY A 109 -9.70 8.16 23.23
N ILE A 110 -8.73 8.08 22.31
CA ILE A 110 -7.41 7.47 22.57
C ILE A 110 -6.68 8.19 23.71
N ALA A 111 -6.65 9.51 23.71
CA ALA A 111 -5.98 10.29 24.76
C ALA A 111 -6.60 10.06 26.15
N LEU A 112 -7.94 10.03 26.24
CA LEU A 112 -8.64 9.74 27.48
C LEU A 112 -8.37 8.31 27.98
N LEU A 113 -8.30 7.34 27.06
CA LEU A 113 -8.01 5.96 27.41
C LEU A 113 -6.59 5.79 27.96
N GLN A 114 -5.61 6.54 27.44
CA GLN A 114 -4.26 6.60 27.99
C GLN A 114 -4.20 7.21 29.40
N GLN A 115 -5.18 8.05 29.75
CA GLN A 115 -5.35 8.62 31.10
C GLN A 115 -6.19 7.72 32.04
N GLY A 116 -6.54 6.50 31.63
CA GLY A 116 -7.40 5.60 32.42
C GLY A 116 -8.89 5.99 32.42
N LYS A 117 -9.30 7.02 31.66
CA LYS A 117 -10.68 7.54 31.63
C LYS A 117 -11.56 6.77 30.65
N ALA A 118 -11.68 5.46 30.85
CA ALA A 118 -12.31 4.54 29.88
C ALA A 118 -13.78 4.88 29.56
N LYS A 119 -14.59 5.26 30.57
CA LYS A 119 -16.00 5.66 30.40
C LYS A 119 -16.15 6.93 29.56
N GLN A 120 -15.27 7.91 29.73
CA GLN A 120 -15.30 9.12 28.90
C GLN A 120 -14.83 8.79 27.48
N ALA A 121 -13.76 7.99 27.34
CA ALA A 121 -13.25 7.55 26.06
C ALA A 121 -14.31 6.84 25.20
N SER A 122 -15.17 6.00 25.81
CA SER A 122 -16.23 5.31 25.07
C SER A 122 -17.24 6.28 24.42
N GLY A 123 -17.59 7.39 25.08
CA GLY A 123 -18.45 8.40 24.47
C GLY A 123 -17.86 8.97 23.18
N TYR A 124 -16.56 9.31 23.20
CA TYR A 124 -15.85 9.80 22.03
C TYR A 124 -15.72 8.78 20.90
N PHE A 125 -15.46 7.50 21.22
CA PHE A 125 -15.42 6.44 20.21
C PHE A 125 -16.79 6.21 19.57
N ASP A 126 -17.88 6.32 20.31
CA ASP A 126 -19.23 6.18 19.74
C ASP A 126 -19.59 7.34 18.82
N VAL A 127 -19.26 8.59 19.18
CA VAL A 127 -19.44 9.74 18.28
C VAL A 127 -18.60 9.57 17.01
N ALA A 128 -17.34 9.13 17.14
CA ALA A 128 -16.49 8.84 16.00
C ALA A 128 -17.10 7.76 15.10
N ARG A 129 -17.58 6.65 15.68
CA ARG A 129 -18.25 5.54 14.98
C ARG A 129 -19.45 6.03 14.16
N ARG A 130 -20.33 6.85 14.75
CA ARG A 130 -21.52 7.40 14.08
C ARG A 130 -21.16 8.42 12.98
N THR A 131 -19.99 9.05 13.08
CA THR A 131 -19.55 10.07 12.12
C THR A 131 -18.78 9.48 10.93
N TYR A 132 -18.08 8.36 11.12
CA TYR A 132 -17.35 7.71 10.03
C TYR A 132 -18.29 7.13 8.97
N LYS A 133 -17.90 7.28 7.69
CA LYS A 133 -18.63 6.68 6.56
C LYS A 133 -18.03 5.35 6.09
N LYS A 134 -16.72 5.18 6.24
CA LYS A 134 -16.01 3.98 5.76
C LYS A 134 -16.12 2.87 6.80
N ARG A 135 -16.50 1.67 6.35
CA ARG A 135 -16.66 0.49 7.22
C ARG A 135 -15.44 0.19 8.08
N TYR A 136 -14.23 0.26 7.50
CA TYR A 136 -12.99 0.05 8.24
C TYR A 136 -12.83 1.00 9.47
N ASP A 137 -13.19 2.27 9.33
CA ASP A 137 -13.07 3.24 10.43
C ASP A 137 -14.19 3.05 11.47
N ILE A 138 -15.38 2.62 11.04
CA ILE A 138 -16.47 2.21 11.93
C ILE A 138 -16.05 0.99 12.76
N ASP A 139 -15.48 -0.03 12.12
CA ASP A 139 -14.99 -1.25 12.78
C ASP A 139 -13.86 -0.93 13.76
N LYS A 140 -12.94 -0.03 13.38
CA LYS A 140 -11.93 0.49 14.31
C LYS A 140 -12.57 1.08 15.57
N SER A 141 -13.55 1.96 15.43
CA SER A 141 -14.25 2.55 16.58
C SER A 141 -15.01 1.52 17.41
N LEU A 142 -15.65 0.53 16.79
CA LEU A 142 -16.30 -0.59 17.50
C LEU A 142 -15.30 -1.39 18.35
N PHE A 143 -14.10 -1.64 17.82
CA PHE A 143 -13.06 -2.33 18.58
C PHE A 143 -12.60 -1.52 19.79
N TRP A 144 -12.41 -0.22 19.64
CA TRP A 144 -12.03 0.65 20.76
C TRP A 144 -13.15 0.84 21.78
N LEU A 145 -14.42 0.85 21.35
CA LEU A 145 -15.58 0.76 22.23
C LEU A 145 -15.58 -0.55 23.04
N TYR A 146 -15.27 -1.68 22.40
CA TYR A 146 -15.11 -2.95 23.12
C TYR A 146 -13.98 -2.85 24.15
N LEU A 147 -12.81 -2.32 23.79
CA LEU A 147 -11.68 -2.23 24.71
C LEU A 147 -11.97 -1.33 25.93
N SER A 148 -12.69 -0.23 25.74
CA SER A 148 -13.00 0.74 26.80
C SER A 148 -14.18 0.33 27.68
N THR A 149 -15.16 -0.41 27.15
CA THR A 149 -16.38 -0.78 27.90
C THR A 149 -16.43 -2.24 28.33
N LYS A 150 -15.62 -3.11 27.70
CA LYS A 150 -15.69 -4.58 27.79
C LYS A 150 -17.03 -5.18 27.35
N ASN A 151 -17.94 -4.40 26.78
CA ASN A 151 -19.24 -4.88 26.33
C ASN A 151 -19.10 -5.71 25.04
N ARG A 152 -19.47 -6.99 25.12
CA ARG A 152 -19.35 -7.96 24.01
C ARG A 152 -20.29 -7.65 22.83
N ILE A 153 -21.27 -6.76 22.97
CA ILE A 153 -22.12 -6.33 21.84
C ILE A 153 -21.29 -5.78 20.68
N TYR A 154 -20.21 -5.04 20.99
CA TYR A 154 -19.34 -4.46 19.97
C TYR A 154 -18.50 -5.53 19.25
N LEU A 155 -18.09 -6.61 19.94
CA LEU A 155 -17.47 -7.77 19.29
C LEU A 155 -18.45 -8.50 18.38
N LYS A 156 -19.70 -8.69 18.83
CA LYS A 156 -20.75 -9.29 17.98
C LYS A 156 -21.02 -8.45 16.73
N ALA A 157 -21.02 -7.12 16.87
CA ALA A 157 -21.15 -6.20 15.74
C ALA A 157 -19.97 -6.29 14.77
N LEU A 158 -18.73 -6.35 15.28
CA LEU A 158 -17.53 -6.55 14.47
C LEU A 158 -17.55 -7.88 13.70
N HIS A 159 -17.96 -8.97 14.36
CA HIS A 159 -18.05 -10.28 13.73
C HIS A 159 -19.06 -10.30 12.57
N LYS A 160 -20.10 -9.46 12.63
CA LYS A 160 -21.09 -9.28 11.54
C LYS A 160 -20.62 -8.36 10.42
N SER A 161 -19.49 -7.66 10.56
CA SER A 161 -18.97 -6.77 9.51
C SER A 161 -18.50 -7.56 8.30
N TYR A 162 -18.89 -7.12 7.10
CA TYR A 162 -18.45 -7.71 5.83
C TYR A 162 -16.98 -7.41 5.51
N HIS A 163 -16.41 -6.37 6.11
CA HIS A 163 -15.10 -5.86 5.70
C HIS A 163 -13.98 -6.65 6.37
N VAL A 164 -13.17 -7.37 5.59
CA VAL A 164 -12.02 -8.10 6.14
C VAL A 164 -10.94 -7.11 6.60
N ASN A 165 -10.76 -6.99 7.91
CA ASN A 165 -9.75 -6.14 8.53
C ASN A 165 -9.29 -6.70 9.88
N ILE A 166 -8.22 -6.12 10.44
CA ILE A 166 -7.63 -6.58 11.69
C ILE A 166 -8.65 -6.68 12.84
N TYR A 167 -9.61 -5.77 12.92
CA TYR A 167 -10.62 -5.71 14.00
C TYR A 167 -11.66 -6.83 13.87
N THR A 168 -12.09 -7.14 12.64
CA THR A 168 -12.98 -8.28 12.38
C THR A 168 -12.29 -9.63 12.66
N LEU A 169 -10.99 -9.74 12.35
CA LEU A 169 -10.19 -10.92 12.68
C LEU A 169 -10.03 -11.08 14.21
N ILE A 170 -9.80 -9.97 14.92
CA ILE A 170 -9.77 -9.95 16.40
C ILE A 170 -11.10 -10.44 16.96
N ALA A 171 -12.24 -9.95 16.45
CA ALA A 171 -13.55 -10.38 16.92
C ALA A 171 -13.80 -11.88 16.68
N ALA A 172 -13.42 -12.39 15.51
CA ALA A 172 -13.51 -13.81 15.21
C ALA A 172 -12.63 -14.68 16.12
N ASP A 173 -11.39 -14.26 16.40
CA ASP A 173 -10.50 -14.97 17.34
C ASP A 173 -11.09 -14.96 18.77
N SER A 174 -11.58 -13.80 19.25
CA SER A 174 -12.25 -13.66 20.57
C SER A 174 -13.47 -14.57 20.75
N MET A 175 -14.15 -14.90 19.65
CA MET A 175 -15.38 -15.68 19.66
C MET A 175 -15.15 -17.14 19.23
N ASN A 176 -13.90 -17.53 18.99
CA ASN A 176 -13.53 -18.80 18.36
C ASN A 176 -14.33 -19.08 17.06
N ALA A 177 -14.61 -18.04 16.29
CA ALA A 177 -15.41 -18.09 15.07
C ALA A 177 -14.53 -18.09 13.81
N ARG A 178 -15.15 -18.40 12.67
CA ARG A 178 -14.51 -18.33 11.35
C ARG A 178 -14.20 -16.88 10.98
N TYR A 179 -13.13 -16.67 10.23
CA TYR A 179 -12.85 -15.36 9.66
C TYR A 179 -13.86 -14.95 8.59
N PRO A 180 -14.04 -13.63 8.35
CA PRO A 180 -14.92 -13.14 7.30
C PRO A 180 -14.65 -13.81 5.95
N LYS A 181 -15.72 -14.07 5.18
CA LYS A 181 -15.62 -14.69 3.86
C LYS A 181 -14.76 -13.83 2.94
N THR A 182 -13.93 -14.47 2.12
CA THR A 182 -13.09 -13.83 1.11
C THR A 182 -13.25 -14.57 -0.21
N ILE A 183 -13.12 -13.83 -1.31
CA ILE A 183 -13.25 -14.36 -2.66
C ILE A 183 -11.86 -14.61 -3.23
N THR A 184 -11.63 -15.80 -3.78
CA THR A 184 -10.43 -16.14 -4.55
C THR A 184 -10.88 -16.83 -5.81
N GLU A 185 -10.87 -16.08 -6.90
CA GLU A 185 -11.31 -16.55 -8.21
C GLU A 185 -10.31 -17.53 -8.82
N SER A 186 -10.85 -18.52 -9.54
CA SER A 186 -10.10 -19.42 -10.41
C SER A 186 -10.53 -19.13 -11.84
N LEU A 187 -9.61 -18.58 -12.65
CA LEU A 187 -9.89 -18.21 -14.04
C LEU A 187 -9.23 -19.21 -14.99
N TRP A 188 -9.99 -19.67 -15.98
CA TRP A 188 -9.54 -20.64 -16.98
C TRP A 188 -8.76 -19.98 -18.12
N LYS A 189 -9.23 -18.82 -18.59
CA LYS A 189 -8.57 -18.04 -19.65
C LYS A 189 -7.20 -17.54 -19.16
N SER A 190 -6.14 -17.88 -19.88
CA SER A 190 -4.77 -17.48 -19.49
C SER A 190 -4.51 -15.99 -19.74
N LYS A 191 -4.95 -15.48 -20.90
CA LYS A 191 -4.63 -14.13 -21.40
C LYS A 191 -5.83 -13.32 -21.88
N THR A 192 -5.69 -12.00 -21.96
CA THR A 192 -6.64 -11.09 -22.61
C THR A 192 -6.03 -10.56 -23.90
N PHE A 193 -6.70 -10.75 -25.03
CA PHE A 193 -6.22 -10.26 -26.33
C PHE A 193 -6.24 -8.73 -26.38
N GLY A 194 -5.21 -8.12 -26.99
CA GLY A 194 -5.15 -6.68 -27.21
C GLY A 194 -4.90 -5.84 -25.95
N PHE A 195 -4.44 -6.44 -24.86
CA PHE A 195 -4.12 -5.74 -23.61
C PHE A 195 -2.75 -6.14 -23.08
N ASP A 196 -1.87 -5.17 -22.81
CA ASP A 196 -0.58 -5.42 -22.17
C ASP A 196 -0.65 -5.10 -20.67
N ILE A 197 -0.58 -6.13 -19.83
CA ILE A 197 -0.58 -5.97 -18.36
C ILE A 197 0.64 -5.20 -17.84
N GLN A 198 1.72 -5.12 -18.63
CA GLN A 198 2.98 -4.47 -18.29
C GLN A 198 3.03 -3.02 -18.78
N ASP A 199 2.08 -2.57 -19.62
CA ASP A 199 2.00 -1.18 -20.07
C ASP A 199 1.16 -0.33 -19.08
N PRO A 200 1.77 0.67 -18.41
CA PRO A 200 1.03 1.59 -17.54
C PRO A 200 -0.06 2.37 -18.28
N ILE A 201 0.11 2.65 -19.57
CA ILE A 201 -0.86 3.42 -20.35
C ILE A 201 -2.12 2.61 -20.62
N ASP A 202 -2.01 1.30 -20.84
CA ASP A 202 -3.17 0.41 -20.91
C ASP A 202 -3.95 0.37 -19.59
N TRP A 203 -3.25 0.36 -18.44
CA TRP A 203 -3.92 0.53 -17.15
C TRP A 203 -4.57 1.92 -16.99
N ALA A 204 -3.95 2.98 -17.51
CA ALA A 204 -4.52 4.32 -17.49
C ALA A 204 -5.83 4.41 -18.29
N LYS A 205 -5.91 3.74 -19.46
CA LYS A 205 -7.14 3.65 -20.28
C LYS A 205 -8.28 3.00 -19.50
N ILE A 206 -8.05 1.89 -18.81
CA ILE A 206 -9.07 1.24 -17.95
C ILE A 206 -9.58 2.21 -16.88
N LYS A 207 -8.68 2.91 -16.18
CA LYS A 207 -9.10 3.88 -15.16
C LYS A 207 -9.95 5.02 -15.73
N LEU A 208 -9.71 5.42 -16.97
CA LEU A 208 -10.51 6.45 -17.64
C LEU A 208 -11.89 5.93 -18.00
N GLN A 209 -12.02 4.70 -18.52
CA GLN A 209 -13.32 4.06 -18.73
C GLN A 209 -14.12 3.98 -17.42
N MET A 210 -13.49 3.56 -16.33
CA MET A 210 -14.14 3.53 -15.01
C MET A 210 -14.57 4.92 -14.53
N LYS A 211 -13.80 5.97 -14.82
CA LYS A 211 -14.14 7.35 -14.47
C LYS A 211 -15.28 7.89 -15.36
N ALA A 212 -15.37 7.44 -16.60
CA ALA A 212 -16.44 7.78 -17.54
C ALA A 212 -17.78 7.14 -17.17
N GLY A 213 -17.83 6.23 -16.19
CA GLY A 213 -19.10 5.67 -15.69
C GLY A 213 -19.61 4.46 -16.46
N CYS A 214 -18.73 3.74 -17.17
CA CYS A 214 -19.07 2.46 -17.80
C CYS A 214 -19.61 1.42 -16.78
N ASN A 215 -20.27 0.38 -17.29
CA ASN A 215 -20.63 -0.78 -16.48
C ASN A 215 -19.35 -1.50 -16.01
N LEU A 216 -19.13 -1.51 -14.70
CA LEU A 216 -17.93 -2.07 -14.11
C LEU A 216 -17.92 -3.60 -14.14
N ASP A 217 -19.07 -4.27 -14.16
CA ASP A 217 -19.10 -5.72 -14.27
C ASP A 217 -18.71 -6.17 -15.68
N ASP A 218 -19.25 -5.53 -16.71
CA ASP A 218 -18.87 -5.80 -18.11
C ASP A 218 -17.38 -5.52 -18.34
N LEU A 219 -16.89 -4.35 -17.87
CA LEU A 219 -15.46 -4.00 -17.96
C LEU A 219 -14.58 -5.01 -17.20
N ALA A 220 -15.04 -5.54 -16.06
CA ALA A 220 -14.29 -6.60 -15.39
C ALA A 220 -14.23 -7.86 -16.27
N ASP A 221 -15.37 -8.28 -16.83
CA ASP A 221 -15.45 -9.50 -17.62
C ASP A 221 -14.62 -9.46 -18.92
N GLU A 222 -14.44 -8.28 -19.54
CA GLU A 222 -13.49 -8.05 -20.65
C GLU A 222 -12.03 -8.42 -20.26
N HIS A 223 -11.67 -8.17 -18.99
CA HIS A 223 -10.35 -8.45 -18.43
C HIS A 223 -10.30 -9.73 -17.57
N LYS A 224 -11.25 -10.66 -17.76
CA LYS A 224 -11.32 -11.91 -17.01
C LYS A 224 -10.33 -12.96 -17.51
N SER A 225 -9.07 -12.82 -17.10
CA SER A 225 -8.00 -13.78 -17.40
C SER A 225 -7.02 -13.92 -16.22
N GLN A 226 -6.23 -15.00 -16.22
CA GLN A 226 -5.23 -15.26 -15.18
C GLN A 226 -4.19 -14.14 -15.09
N GLU A 227 -3.72 -13.60 -16.22
CA GLU A 227 -2.75 -12.52 -16.24
C GLU A 227 -3.33 -11.18 -15.76
N CYS A 228 -4.62 -10.95 -16.01
CA CYS A 228 -5.36 -9.75 -15.60
C CYS A 228 -6.05 -9.89 -14.24
N ILE A 229 -5.84 -10.96 -13.46
CA ILE A 229 -6.61 -11.20 -12.22
C ILE A 229 -6.54 -10.05 -11.22
N GLY A 230 -5.41 -9.32 -11.15
CA GLY A 230 -5.29 -8.10 -10.34
C GLY A 230 -6.22 -6.99 -10.81
N ILE A 231 -6.29 -6.76 -12.12
CA ILE A 231 -7.19 -5.78 -12.77
C ILE A 231 -8.65 -6.21 -12.60
N TYR A 232 -8.97 -7.46 -12.96
CA TYR A 232 -10.30 -8.06 -12.81
C TYR A 232 -10.86 -7.85 -11.40
N THR A 233 -10.12 -8.32 -10.39
CA THR A 233 -10.59 -8.23 -8.98
C THR A 233 -10.59 -6.80 -8.44
N TYR A 234 -9.77 -5.91 -8.99
CA TYR A 234 -9.82 -4.48 -8.67
C TYR A 234 -11.12 -3.85 -9.17
N ILE A 235 -11.53 -4.16 -10.40
CA ILE A 235 -12.76 -3.63 -11.00
C ILE A 235 -13.97 -4.22 -10.27
N LYS A 236 -14.03 -5.55 -10.06
CA LYS A 236 -15.11 -6.21 -9.30
C LYS A 236 -15.27 -5.64 -7.88
N ALA A 237 -14.18 -5.41 -7.17
CA ALA A 237 -14.24 -4.77 -5.85
C ALA A 237 -14.86 -3.37 -5.90
N LYS A 238 -14.67 -2.62 -7.00
CA LYS A 238 -15.32 -1.32 -7.19
C LYS A 238 -16.78 -1.45 -7.62
N ALA A 239 -17.10 -2.38 -8.51
CA ALA A 239 -18.49 -2.69 -8.92
C ALA A 239 -19.35 -3.00 -7.68
N SER A 240 -18.82 -3.81 -6.76
CA SER A 240 -19.48 -4.14 -5.50
C SER A 240 -19.46 -3.01 -4.45
N LYS A 241 -18.93 -1.82 -4.77
CA LYS A 241 -18.69 -0.73 -3.79
C LYS A 241 -17.88 -1.19 -2.57
N TYR A 242 -16.95 -2.12 -2.76
CA TYR A 242 -16.06 -2.72 -1.77
C TYR A 242 -16.75 -3.53 -0.65
N THR A 243 -17.98 -3.99 -0.87
CA THR A 243 -18.64 -4.96 0.03
C THR A 243 -18.08 -6.37 -0.13
N GLU A 244 -17.59 -6.72 -1.33
CA GLU A 244 -16.92 -7.98 -1.62
C GLU A 244 -15.42 -7.84 -1.47
N THR A 245 -14.79 -8.85 -0.87
CA THR A 245 -13.36 -8.81 -0.57
C THR A 245 -12.57 -9.89 -1.29
N TYR A 246 -11.87 -9.46 -2.34
CA TYR A 246 -11.03 -10.30 -3.18
C TYR A 246 -9.62 -10.48 -2.61
N PHE A 247 -9.13 -11.72 -2.70
CA PHE A 247 -7.81 -12.20 -2.30
C PHE A 247 -7.28 -13.17 -3.36
N PRO A 248 -6.95 -12.69 -4.57
CA PRO A 248 -6.39 -13.54 -5.61
C PRO A 248 -4.98 -14.01 -5.23
N MET A 249 -4.53 -15.10 -5.86
CA MET A 249 -3.19 -15.67 -5.69
C MET A 249 -2.49 -15.84 -7.05
N PRO A 250 -2.19 -14.75 -7.78
CA PRO A 250 -1.49 -14.85 -9.06
C PRO A 250 -0.04 -15.31 -8.91
N TYR A 251 0.61 -15.65 -10.03
CA TYR A 251 2.06 -15.91 -10.13
C TYR A 251 2.58 -16.96 -9.14
N ARG A 252 1.79 -18.02 -8.90
CA ARG A 252 2.14 -19.10 -7.94
C ARG A 252 3.42 -19.86 -8.33
N ASN A 253 3.73 -19.91 -9.61
CA ASN A 253 4.89 -20.61 -10.17
C ASN A 253 6.22 -20.05 -9.65
N ILE A 254 6.47 -18.74 -9.75
CA ILE A 254 7.72 -18.12 -9.27
C ILE A 254 7.85 -18.22 -7.74
N MET A 255 6.73 -18.27 -7.01
CA MET A 255 6.72 -18.39 -5.56
C MET A 255 6.70 -19.84 -5.06
N LYS A 256 6.57 -20.86 -5.93
CA LYS A 256 6.32 -22.26 -5.56
C LYS A 256 7.35 -22.79 -4.56
N LYS A 257 8.63 -22.44 -4.73
CA LYS A 257 9.76 -22.89 -3.90
C LYS A 257 9.95 -22.05 -2.62
N LEU A 258 9.25 -20.92 -2.47
CA LEU A 258 9.40 -20.07 -1.28
C LEU A 258 8.63 -20.68 -0.09
N PRO A 259 9.09 -20.50 1.15
CA PRO A 259 8.33 -20.90 2.34
C PRO A 259 6.94 -20.24 2.36
N LYS A 260 5.90 -20.93 2.85
CA LYS A 260 4.52 -20.41 2.89
C LYS A 260 4.40 -19.05 3.59
N LYS A 261 5.15 -18.82 4.68
CA LYS A 261 5.23 -17.52 5.36
C LYS A 261 5.75 -16.41 4.43
N ARG A 262 6.75 -16.71 3.60
CA ARG A 262 7.28 -15.76 2.61
C ARG A 262 6.27 -15.51 1.48
N GLN A 263 5.62 -16.55 0.97
CA GLN A 263 4.54 -16.41 -0.03
C GLN A 263 3.42 -15.52 0.50
N ALA A 264 2.93 -15.79 1.72
CA ALA A 264 1.88 -15.00 2.37
C ALA A 264 2.26 -13.54 2.54
N LEU A 265 3.53 -13.25 2.86
CA LEU A 265 4.03 -11.88 3.01
C LEU A 265 4.06 -11.14 1.68
N ILE A 266 4.55 -11.78 0.61
CA ILE A 266 4.55 -11.19 -0.75
C ILE A 266 3.11 -10.92 -1.19
N TYR A 267 2.20 -11.89 -1.06
CA TYR A 267 0.79 -11.70 -1.38
C TYR A 267 0.14 -10.59 -0.55
N ALA A 268 0.42 -10.52 0.75
CA ALA A 268 -0.15 -9.52 1.65
C ALA A 268 0.28 -8.09 1.29
N ILE A 269 1.54 -7.91 0.91
CA ILE A 269 2.13 -6.66 0.45
C ILE A 269 1.57 -6.29 -0.92
N ALA A 270 1.68 -7.16 -1.93
CA ALA A 270 1.18 -6.92 -3.29
C ALA A 270 -0.31 -6.54 -3.30
N ARG A 271 -1.12 -7.24 -2.49
CA ARG A 271 -2.53 -6.90 -2.30
C ARG A 271 -2.69 -5.48 -1.78
N GLN A 272 -1.90 -5.09 -0.79
CA GLN A 272 -2.01 -3.75 -0.18
C GLN A 272 -1.43 -2.65 -1.06
N GLU A 273 -0.37 -2.93 -1.81
CA GLU A 273 0.33 -1.97 -2.66
C GLU A 273 -0.45 -1.63 -3.92
N SER A 274 -0.84 -2.63 -4.72
CA SER A 274 -1.45 -2.40 -6.03
C SER A 274 -2.72 -3.19 -6.30
N ARG A 275 -3.16 -4.06 -5.37
CA ARG A 275 -4.17 -5.10 -5.66
C ARG A 275 -3.74 -6.00 -6.82
N PHE A 276 -2.44 -6.26 -6.94
CA PHE A 276 -1.85 -7.09 -7.99
C PHE A 276 -1.91 -6.52 -9.41
N VAL A 277 -2.30 -5.25 -9.59
CA VAL A 277 -2.16 -4.59 -10.90
C VAL A 277 -0.66 -4.48 -11.24
N PRO A 278 -0.16 -5.11 -12.33
CA PRO A 278 1.27 -5.14 -12.62
C PRO A 278 1.84 -3.77 -12.95
N ALA A 279 1.28 -3.08 -13.94
CA ALA A 279 1.74 -1.75 -14.37
C ALA A 279 1.22 -0.57 -13.51
N SER A 280 1.07 -0.78 -12.19
CA SER A 280 0.56 0.26 -11.30
C SER A 280 1.60 1.36 -11.03
N VAL A 281 1.21 2.62 -11.21
CA VAL A 281 2.05 3.79 -10.91
C VAL A 281 1.40 4.65 -9.82
N SER A 282 2.15 4.93 -8.77
CA SER A 282 1.72 5.81 -7.68
C SER A 282 1.95 7.28 -8.01
N ARG A 283 1.26 8.18 -7.29
CA ARG A 283 1.50 9.63 -7.41
C ARG A 283 2.93 10.07 -7.09
N SER A 284 3.71 9.27 -6.36
CA SER A 284 5.13 9.52 -6.08
C SER A 284 6.08 8.74 -7.01
N PHE A 285 5.52 8.10 -8.04
CA PHE A 285 6.21 7.17 -8.93
C PHE A 285 6.81 5.99 -8.19
N ALA A 286 6.01 5.34 -7.34
CA ALA A 286 6.26 3.95 -6.96
C ALA A 286 5.65 3.05 -8.05
N LEU A 287 6.38 2.01 -8.44
CA LEU A 287 6.16 1.29 -9.70
C LEU A 287 5.90 -0.20 -9.45
N GLY A 288 5.11 -0.80 -10.33
CA GLY A 288 4.89 -2.24 -10.31
C GLY A 288 3.86 -2.68 -9.28
N MET A 289 3.50 -3.96 -9.33
CA MET A 289 2.58 -4.56 -8.35
C MET A 289 3.09 -4.53 -6.90
N MET A 290 4.40 -4.34 -6.73
CA MET A 290 5.09 -4.26 -5.45
C MET A 290 5.42 -2.82 -5.02
N GLN A 291 5.05 -1.82 -5.84
CA GLN A 291 5.21 -0.38 -5.59
C GLN A 291 6.64 -0.01 -5.15
N PHE A 292 7.63 -0.41 -5.95
CA PHE A 292 9.01 -0.03 -5.73
C PHE A 292 9.27 1.43 -6.13
N MET A 293 9.92 2.18 -5.26
CA MET A 293 10.45 3.48 -5.62
C MET A 293 11.70 3.32 -6.52
N PRO A 294 11.91 4.17 -7.55
CA PRO A 294 13.05 4.09 -8.46
C PRO A 294 14.41 3.91 -7.78
N PHE A 295 14.71 4.68 -6.73
CA PHE A 295 15.98 4.55 -5.99
C PHE A 295 16.17 3.14 -5.38
N LEU A 296 15.09 2.45 -5.01
CA LEU A 296 15.15 1.10 -4.45
C LEU A 296 15.32 0.05 -5.56
N ILE A 297 14.74 0.27 -6.74
CA ILE A 297 14.97 -0.56 -7.93
C ILE A 297 16.45 -0.51 -8.30
N GLU A 298 17.00 0.69 -8.47
CA GLU A 298 18.43 0.92 -8.78
C GLU A 298 19.34 0.31 -7.71
N HIS A 299 19.00 0.50 -6.42
CA HIS A 299 19.77 -0.09 -5.33
C HIS A 299 19.80 -1.62 -5.39
N ILE A 300 18.64 -2.27 -5.58
CA ILE A 300 18.56 -3.74 -5.67
C ILE A 300 19.31 -4.25 -6.91
N ALA A 301 19.15 -3.59 -8.06
CA ALA A 301 19.86 -3.92 -9.29
C ALA A 301 21.37 -3.90 -9.09
N LYS A 302 21.88 -2.82 -8.48
CA LYS A 302 23.30 -2.68 -8.11
C LYS A 302 23.76 -3.81 -7.17
N GLN A 303 22.97 -4.15 -6.15
CA GLN A 303 23.33 -5.24 -5.24
C GLN A 303 23.34 -6.62 -5.92
N LYS A 304 22.55 -6.79 -6.98
CA LYS A 304 22.49 -8.01 -7.78
C LYS A 304 23.51 -8.04 -8.92
N GLY A 305 24.23 -6.94 -9.17
CA GLY A 305 25.14 -6.82 -10.31
C GLY A 305 24.44 -6.76 -11.66
N GLU A 306 23.14 -6.40 -11.69
CA GLU A 306 22.38 -6.29 -12.95
C GLU A 306 22.12 -4.84 -13.34
N LYS A 307 22.02 -4.60 -14.64
CA LYS A 307 21.49 -3.36 -15.20
C LYS A 307 19.98 -3.54 -15.41
N ILE A 308 19.19 -2.52 -15.12
CA ILE A 308 17.73 -2.60 -15.23
C ILE A 308 17.14 -1.26 -15.67
N ASP A 309 16.15 -1.28 -16.58
CA ASP A 309 15.25 -0.14 -16.80
C ASP A 309 14.11 -0.14 -15.77
N LEU A 310 13.67 1.03 -15.33
CA LEU A 310 12.59 1.12 -14.33
C LEU A 310 11.29 0.44 -14.78
N ASP A 311 10.99 0.43 -16.09
CA ASP A 311 9.77 -0.19 -16.64
C ASP A 311 9.80 -1.73 -16.51
N GLU A 312 10.98 -2.34 -16.36
CA GLU A 312 11.09 -3.81 -16.15
C GLU A 312 10.41 -4.27 -14.86
N ILE A 313 10.20 -3.37 -13.89
CA ILE A 313 9.49 -3.71 -12.65
C ILE A 313 7.98 -3.86 -12.85
N PHE A 314 7.44 -3.48 -14.00
CA PHE A 314 6.05 -3.78 -14.37
C PHE A 314 5.87 -5.26 -14.73
N ASN A 315 6.94 -5.98 -15.07
CA ASN A 315 6.92 -7.43 -15.17
C ASN A 315 6.68 -8.05 -13.78
N PRO A 316 5.57 -8.78 -13.57
CA PRO A 316 5.26 -9.41 -12.28
C PRO A 316 6.37 -10.30 -11.73
N TYR A 317 7.08 -11.02 -12.60
CA TYR A 317 8.15 -11.94 -12.19
C TYR A 317 9.35 -11.18 -11.63
N LYS A 318 9.78 -10.11 -12.31
CA LYS A 318 10.86 -9.23 -11.85
C LYS A 318 10.44 -8.49 -10.57
N ALA A 319 9.20 -8.03 -10.48
CA ALA A 319 8.66 -7.40 -9.27
C ALA A 319 8.69 -8.34 -8.06
N ILE A 320 8.28 -9.60 -8.22
CA ILE A 320 8.30 -10.62 -7.16
C ILE A 320 9.73 -10.98 -6.77
N GLU A 321 10.63 -11.11 -7.75
CA GLU A 321 12.06 -11.33 -7.52
C GLU A 321 12.65 -10.22 -6.62
N TYR A 322 12.44 -8.96 -7.00
CA TYR A 322 12.92 -7.79 -6.25
C TYR A 322 12.28 -7.70 -4.87
N ALA A 323 10.99 -8.00 -4.75
CA ALA A 323 10.31 -8.06 -3.45
C ALA A 323 10.90 -9.14 -2.56
N ASN A 324 11.14 -10.34 -3.09
CA ASN A 324 11.75 -11.41 -2.30
C ASN A 324 13.17 -11.04 -1.84
N TYR A 325 13.95 -10.39 -2.71
CA TYR A 325 15.28 -9.87 -2.35
C TYR A 325 15.20 -8.82 -1.23
N HIS A 326 14.34 -7.81 -1.38
CA HIS A 326 14.16 -6.78 -0.36
C HIS A 326 13.64 -7.35 0.97
N LEU A 327 12.73 -8.33 0.91
CA LEU A 327 12.23 -9.01 2.09
C LEU A 327 13.29 -9.86 2.79
N ASN A 328 14.30 -10.40 2.09
CA ASN A 328 15.46 -11.03 2.75
C ASN A 328 16.21 -10.05 3.63
N TYR A 329 16.42 -8.82 3.14
CA TYR A 329 17.04 -7.76 3.94
C TYR A 329 16.19 -7.40 5.16
N LEU A 330 14.88 -7.17 4.99
CA LEU A 330 14.01 -6.78 6.11
C LEU A 330 13.89 -7.90 7.16
N THR A 331 13.73 -9.15 6.72
CA THR A 331 13.53 -10.30 7.61
C THR A 331 14.80 -10.71 8.37
N LYS A 332 15.99 -10.24 7.96
CA LYS A 332 17.22 -10.35 8.75
C LYS A 332 17.11 -9.64 10.10
N TYR A 333 16.30 -8.58 10.20
CA TYR A 333 16.19 -7.76 11.41
C TYR A 333 14.80 -7.77 12.06
N LEU A 334 13.75 -8.03 11.29
CA LEU A 334 12.37 -7.98 11.72
C LEU A 334 11.72 -9.33 11.47
N HIS A 335 11.26 -9.99 12.52
CA HIS A 335 10.65 -11.33 12.44
C HIS A 335 9.12 -11.25 12.35
N HIS A 336 8.52 -10.19 12.93
CA HIS A 336 7.07 -10.05 12.96
C HIS A 336 6.51 -9.39 11.68
N PRO A 337 5.46 -9.95 11.04
CA PRO A 337 4.90 -9.44 9.77
C PRO A 337 4.44 -7.98 9.84
N LEU A 338 3.91 -7.53 10.98
CA LEU A 338 3.54 -6.12 11.19
C LEU A 338 4.75 -5.17 11.05
N PHE A 339 5.89 -5.52 11.64
CA PHE A 339 7.07 -4.66 11.60
C PHE A 339 7.74 -4.70 10.24
N ILE A 340 7.74 -5.87 9.58
CA ILE A 340 8.20 -5.98 8.20
C ILE A 340 7.34 -5.09 7.29
N ALA A 341 6.03 -5.06 7.48
CA ALA A 341 5.12 -4.17 6.75
C ALA A 341 5.43 -2.68 7.00
N TYR A 342 5.69 -2.29 8.25
CA TYR A 342 6.12 -0.91 8.56
C TYR A 342 7.42 -0.55 7.86
N ALA A 343 8.39 -1.48 7.83
CA ALA A 343 9.69 -1.25 7.21
C ALA A 343 9.61 -1.22 5.68
N TYR A 344 8.75 -2.03 5.08
CA TYR A 344 8.50 -1.99 3.63
C TYR A 344 7.92 -0.63 3.22
N ASN A 345 6.93 -0.13 3.96
CA ASN A 345 6.24 1.12 3.61
C ASN A 345 7.02 2.39 3.98
N ALA A 346 7.64 2.45 5.15
CA ALA A 346 8.25 3.66 5.70
C ALA A 346 9.76 3.56 5.92
N GLY A 347 10.37 2.45 5.53
CA GLY A 347 11.79 2.18 5.71
C GLY A 347 12.11 1.56 7.07
N ILE A 348 13.15 0.72 7.07
CA ILE A 348 13.62 0.03 8.27
C ILE A 348 14.18 0.99 9.33
N GLY A 349 14.78 2.12 8.92
CA GLY A 349 15.31 3.12 9.84
C GLY A 349 14.20 3.80 10.67
N PHE A 350 13.08 4.14 10.03
CA PHE A 350 11.88 4.62 10.73
C PHE A 350 11.36 3.55 11.70
N THR A 351 11.20 2.32 11.21
CA THR A 351 10.64 1.21 11.98
C THR A 351 11.49 0.91 13.22
N ARG A 352 12.82 0.85 13.06
CA ARG A 352 13.78 0.70 14.17
C ARG A 352 13.59 1.78 15.24
N ARG A 353 13.57 3.06 14.84
CA ARG A 353 13.36 4.18 15.78
C ARG A 353 12.01 4.06 16.50
N HIS A 354 10.96 3.71 15.76
CA HIS A 354 9.62 3.57 16.31
C HIS A 354 9.54 2.45 17.35
N ILE A 355 9.99 1.23 17.02
CA ILE A 355 9.85 0.09 17.93
C ILE A 355 10.77 0.19 19.15
N LYS A 356 11.96 0.80 19.02
CA LYS A 356 12.91 1.03 20.13
C LYS A 356 12.43 2.07 21.15
N ASN A 357 11.43 2.89 20.79
CA ASN A 357 10.84 3.82 21.75
C ASN A 357 10.19 3.02 22.90
N PRO A 358 10.54 3.29 24.17
CA PRO A 358 10.00 2.53 25.31
C PRO A 358 8.48 2.68 25.49
N LYS A 359 7.86 3.69 24.87
CA LYS A 359 6.40 3.87 24.86
C LYS A 359 5.67 2.95 23.88
N HIS A 360 6.38 2.16 23.08
CA HIS A 360 5.79 1.35 22.02
C HIS A 360 6.09 -0.14 22.18
N PHE A 361 5.04 -0.95 22.01
CA PHE A 361 5.06 -2.41 22.01
C PHE A 361 5.74 -2.97 23.27
N ARG A 362 5.24 -2.52 24.43
CA ARG A 362 5.56 -3.02 25.78
C ARG A 362 4.29 -3.62 26.40
N ARG A 363 4.41 -4.22 27.59
CA ARG A 363 3.25 -4.70 28.34
C ARG A 363 2.45 -3.50 28.87
N GLY A 364 1.12 -3.57 28.81
CA GLY A 364 0.21 -2.52 29.27
C GLY A 364 -1.25 -2.86 28.98
N ALA A 365 -2.18 -2.18 29.65
CA ALA A 365 -3.62 -2.53 29.66
C ALA A 365 -4.30 -2.58 28.27
N TYR A 366 -3.77 -1.85 27.29
CA TYR A 366 -4.29 -1.79 25.91
C TYR A 366 -3.25 -2.16 24.85
N GLU A 367 -2.14 -2.77 25.26
CA GLU A 367 -1.10 -3.20 24.33
C GLU A 367 -1.43 -4.56 23.70
N PRO A 368 -1.04 -4.80 22.43
CA PRO A 368 -0.25 -3.95 21.53
C PRO A 368 -1.08 -2.88 20.77
N TYR A 369 -2.40 -2.85 20.98
CA TYR A 369 -3.33 -2.05 20.18
C TYR A 369 -3.06 -0.55 20.30
N MET A 370 -2.70 -0.08 21.49
CA MET A 370 -2.34 1.31 21.75
C MET A 370 -1.10 1.73 20.96
N SER A 371 -0.05 0.93 20.94
CA SER A 371 1.14 1.19 20.14
C SER A 371 0.84 1.21 18.63
N MET A 372 -0.02 0.30 18.17
CA MET A 372 -0.47 0.28 16.78
C MET A 372 -1.31 1.52 16.42
N GLU A 373 -2.06 2.12 17.34
CA GLU A 373 -2.90 3.29 17.03
C GLU A 373 -2.15 4.62 17.18
N THR A 374 -1.16 4.68 18.07
CA THR A 374 -0.42 5.91 18.38
C THR A 374 0.81 6.16 17.50
N MET A 375 1.13 5.24 16.57
CA MET A 375 2.16 5.49 15.55
C MET A 375 1.88 6.80 14.80
N ARG A 376 2.83 7.75 14.86
CA ARG A 376 2.69 9.10 14.27
C ARG A 376 2.59 9.08 12.75
N ASN A 377 3.33 8.19 12.08
CA ASN A 377 3.21 8.02 10.63
C ASN A 377 1.89 7.32 10.29
N PHE A 378 0.88 8.10 9.92
CA PHE A 378 -0.46 7.61 9.60
C PHE A 378 -0.46 6.58 8.46
N GLN A 379 0.36 6.80 7.42
CA GLN A 379 0.42 5.88 6.28
C GLN A 379 0.95 4.52 6.72
N ALA A 380 2.11 4.47 7.38
CA ALA A 380 2.71 3.24 7.88
C ALA A 380 1.79 2.54 8.88
N ARG A 381 1.13 3.32 9.75
CA ARG A 381 0.21 2.81 10.76
C ARG A 381 -0.94 2.01 10.16
N GLU A 382 -1.65 2.59 9.21
CA GLU A 382 -2.79 1.94 8.58
C GLU A 382 -2.34 0.86 7.58
N TYR A 383 -1.18 1.05 6.94
CA TYR A 383 -0.57 0.06 6.06
C TYR A 383 -0.27 -1.24 6.82
N GLY A 384 0.43 -1.17 7.95
CA GLY A 384 0.80 -2.36 8.71
C GLY A 384 -0.40 -3.15 9.23
N LYS A 385 -1.46 -2.46 9.69
CA LYS A 385 -2.72 -3.10 10.10
C LYS A 385 -3.36 -3.90 8.95
N LYS A 386 -3.38 -3.32 7.75
CA LYS A 386 -3.94 -3.97 6.56
C LYS A 386 -3.08 -5.13 6.08
N VAL A 387 -1.75 -4.97 6.01
CA VAL A 387 -0.84 -6.06 5.62
C VAL A 387 -0.88 -7.20 6.64
N LEU A 388 -0.96 -6.92 7.94
CA LEU A 388 -1.08 -7.98 8.95
C LEU A 388 -2.37 -8.79 8.78
N ALA A 389 -3.51 -8.13 8.55
CA ALA A 389 -4.76 -8.83 8.25
C ALA A 389 -4.64 -9.65 6.96
N ASN A 390 -4.06 -9.07 5.90
CA ASN A 390 -3.86 -9.77 4.64
C ASN A 390 -2.97 -11.00 4.81
N TYR A 391 -1.89 -10.88 5.57
CA TYR A 391 -0.94 -11.96 5.84
C TYR A 391 -1.64 -13.15 6.50
N VAL A 392 -2.46 -12.91 7.51
CA VAL A 392 -3.24 -13.98 8.18
C VAL A 392 -4.18 -14.66 7.19
N ILE A 393 -4.88 -13.91 6.35
CA ILE A 393 -5.77 -14.50 5.34
C ILE A 393 -5.00 -15.35 4.33
N TYR A 394 -3.87 -14.85 3.80
CA TYR A 394 -3.07 -15.60 2.84
C TYR A 394 -2.40 -16.83 3.44
N MET A 395 -1.98 -16.79 4.71
CA MET A 395 -1.49 -17.98 5.40
C MET A 395 -2.55 -19.10 5.41
N ASN A 396 -3.79 -18.77 5.74
CA ASN A 396 -4.89 -19.75 5.72
C ASN A 396 -5.21 -20.24 4.30
N LYS A 397 -5.20 -19.37 3.29
CA LYS A 397 -5.37 -19.77 1.87
C LYS A 397 -4.25 -20.66 1.34
N LEU A 398 -3.06 -20.53 1.92
CA LEU A 398 -1.90 -21.37 1.62
C LEU A 398 -1.87 -22.68 2.41
N GLY A 399 -2.92 -22.98 3.18
CA GLY A 399 -3.07 -24.21 3.97
C GLY A 399 -2.43 -24.16 5.35
N VAL A 400 -1.87 -23.02 5.78
CA VAL A 400 -1.26 -22.87 7.10
C VAL A 400 -2.25 -22.20 8.05
N LYS A 401 -2.96 -23.02 8.85
CA LYS A 401 -3.92 -22.56 9.86
C LYS A 401 -3.26 -21.51 10.75
N THR A 402 -3.72 -20.27 10.65
CA THR A 402 -3.10 -19.13 11.35
C THR A 402 -4.18 -18.26 11.96
N ARG A 403 -4.06 -17.99 13.26
CA ARG A 403 -4.88 -17.00 13.98
C ARG A 403 -4.10 -15.71 14.20
N LEU A 404 -4.80 -14.60 14.34
CA LEU A 404 -4.22 -13.27 14.51
C LEU A 404 -3.74 -13.05 15.94
N PHE A 405 -4.46 -13.56 16.94
CA PHE A 405 -4.14 -13.40 18.37
C PHE A 405 -2.72 -13.81 18.76
N PRO A 406 -2.21 -14.99 18.35
CA PRO A 406 -0.81 -15.34 18.63
C PRO A 406 0.19 -14.30 18.11
N LEU A 407 -0.03 -13.75 16.92
CA LEU A 407 0.84 -12.70 16.35
C LEU A 407 0.76 -11.41 17.18
N LEU A 408 -0.45 -10.99 17.57
CA LEU A 408 -0.62 -9.79 18.40
C LEU A 408 0.02 -9.95 19.79
N LYS A 409 -0.10 -11.12 20.41
CA LYS A 409 0.44 -11.38 21.76
C LYS A 409 1.96 -11.19 21.80
N ILE A 410 2.67 -11.64 20.77
CA ILE A 410 4.14 -11.59 20.74
C ILE A 410 4.69 -10.19 20.44
N LEU A 411 3.86 -9.24 19.98
CA LEU A 411 4.30 -7.86 19.71
C LEU A 411 4.90 -7.17 20.93
N ALA A 412 4.44 -7.52 22.13
CA ALA A 412 4.97 -7.00 23.40
C ALA A 412 6.21 -7.77 23.91
N THR A 413 6.69 -8.77 23.17
CA THR A 413 7.87 -9.59 23.51
C THR A 413 8.99 -9.34 22.48
N PRO A 414 9.89 -8.36 22.72
CA PRO A 414 10.80 -7.87 21.68
C PRO A 414 11.65 -8.95 20.99
N LYS A 415 12.23 -9.87 21.78
CA LYS A 415 13.05 -10.99 21.29
C LYS A 415 12.39 -11.88 20.23
N GLU A 416 11.06 -11.94 20.21
CA GLU A 416 10.30 -12.75 19.23
C GLU A 416 10.00 -11.98 17.94
N THR A 417 10.24 -10.67 17.91
CA THR A 417 9.70 -9.79 16.88
C THR A 417 10.76 -9.07 16.06
N ASP A 418 11.94 -8.84 16.62
CA ASP A 418 13.02 -8.12 15.96
C ASP A 418 14.39 -8.35 16.62
N ARG A 419 15.46 -7.96 15.92
CA ARG A 419 16.85 -7.96 16.42
C ARG A 419 17.31 -6.60 16.98
N PHE A 420 16.46 -5.58 16.98
CA PHE A 420 16.84 -4.22 17.37
C PHE A 420 16.69 -3.96 18.87
N ARG A 421 15.78 -4.69 19.51
CA ARG A 421 15.46 -4.61 20.92
C ARG A 421 15.95 -5.91 21.57
N LYS A 422 16.90 -5.75 22.50
CA LYS A 422 17.41 -6.85 23.33
C LYS A 422 16.52 -7.02 24.54
#